data_AF-A0A927C4E9-F1
#
_entry.id   AF-A0A927C4E9-F1
#
_cell.length_a   1.000
_cell.length_b   1.000
_cell.length_c   1.000
_cell.angle_alpha   90.00
_cell.angle_beta   90.00
_cell.angle_gamma   90.00
#
_symmetry.space_group_name_H-M   'P 1'
#
loop_
_entity.id
_entity.type
_entity.pdbx_description
1 polymer ?
#
loop_
_entity_poly.entity_id
_entity_poly.type
_entity_poly.pdbx_seq_one_letter_code
_entity_poly.pdbx_strand_id
1 'polypeptide(L)'
;MTSELKQSANEALQELALLETIACGGEAGRRALKDLYFQYAHRFRGYFLRRGLNQADAEDLTQESFIKIVRSAANANSITAPRAWLWSVAKSVLLDHLKKTPSSNQEWDAQGDEPFSEFSHDQQAMARCVEQQFQQFASSSPEGAQIIRWVVLDGFSSTEVAEMIDRTHGATREYLSQLRKKLRPLLEVCRDLLHTR
;
A
#
# COMPACT_ATOMS: atom_id res chain seq x y z
N MET A 1 -14.46 -2.07 22.77
CA MET A 1 -13.86 -0.88 22.12
C MET A 1 -12.58 -0.37 22.77
N THR A 2 -12.42 -0.35 24.10
CA THR A 2 -11.16 0.10 24.76
C THR A 2 -10.04 -0.95 24.81
N SER A 3 -10.37 -2.24 24.70
CA SER A 3 -9.39 -3.35 24.72
C SER A 3 -8.68 -3.53 23.37
N GLU A 4 -9.44 -3.47 22.26
CA GLU A 4 -8.90 -3.68 20.90
C GLU A 4 -7.96 -2.54 20.46
N LEU A 5 -8.29 -1.29 20.78
CA LEU A 5 -7.42 -0.14 20.50
C LEU A 5 -6.08 -0.19 21.27
N LYS A 6 -6.09 -0.75 22.48
CA LYS A 6 -4.87 -0.93 23.28
C LYS A 6 -4.01 -2.06 22.74
N GLN A 7 -4.63 -3.14 22.28
CA GLN A 7 -3.93 -4.27 21.67
C GLN A 7 -3.29 -3.88 20.33
N SER A 8 -4.02 -3.14 19.51
CA SER A 8 -3.53 -2.55 18.26
C SER A 8 -2.27 -1.71 18.41
N ALA A 9 -2.31 -0.76 19.35
CA ALA A 9 -1.18 0.10 19.66
C ALA A 9 0.01 -0.70 20.19
N ASN A 10 -0.24 -1.73 21.00
CA ASN A 10 0.81 -2.60 21.53
C ASN A 10 1.49 -3.44 20.43
N GLU A 11 0.73 -3.93 19.45
CA GLU A 11 1.28 -4.66 18.30
C GLU A 11 2.12 -3.76 17.39
N ALA A 12 1.66 -2.54 17.10
CA ALA A 12 2.43 -1.58 16.32
C ALA A 12 3.75 -1.22 17.02
N LEU A 13 3.73 -1.03 18.35
CA LEU A 13 4.95 -0.81 19.13
C LEU A 13 5.89 -2.01 19.09
N GLN A 14 5.35 -3.24 19.15
CA GLN A 14 6.13 -4.46 19.03
C GLN A 14 6.79 -4.59 17.65
N GLU A 15 6.05 -4.31 16.57
CA GLU A 15 6.58 -4.31 15.21
C GLU A 15 7.71 -3.30 15.04
N LEU A 16 7.53 -2.08 15.56
CA LEU A 16 8.57 -1.06 15.53
C LEU A 16 9.82 -1.50 16.31
N ALA A 17 9.65 -2.05 17.52
CA ALA A 17 10.75 -2.56 18.34
C ALA A 17 11.50 -3.71 17.65
N LEU A 18 10.80 -4.59 16.93
CA LEU A 18 11.43 -5.64 16.13
C LEU A 18 12.27 -5.02 15.01
N LEU A 19 11.75 -4.02 14.28
CA LEU A 19 12.48 -3.33 13.22
C LEU A 19 13.73 -2.60 13.73
N GLU A 20 13.63 -1.91 14.87
CA GLU A 20 14.77 -1.28 15.54
C GLU A 20 15.83 -2.32 15.96
N THR A 21 15.40 -3.45 16.51
CA THR A 21 16.32 -4.54 16.90
C THR A 21 17.01 -5.17 15.68
N ILE A 22 16.28 -5.33 14.57
CA ILE A 22 16.84 -5.78 13.29
C ILE A 22 17.92 -4.80 12.80
N ALA A 23 17.67 -3.49 12.92
CA ALA A 23 18.61 -2.45 12.51
C ALA A 23 19.94 -2.49 13.30
N CYS A 24 19.88 -2.79 14.60
CA CYS A 24 21.06 -2.95 15.45
C CYS A 24 21.90 -4.20 15.11
N GLY A 25 21.31 -5.20 14.43
CA GLY A 25 21.99 -6.42 14.03
C GLY A 25 22.32 -7.40 15.18
N GLY A 26 23.32 -8.26 14.94
CA GLY A 26 23.75 -9.27 15.91
C GLY A 26 22.73 -10.41 16.16
N GLU A 27 22.93 -11.15 17.26
CA GLU A 27 22.06 -12.29 17.63
C GLU A 27 20.65 -11.84 18.00
N ALA A 28 20.50 -10.64 18.58
CA ALA A 28 19.19 -10.05 18.87
C ALA A 28 18.46 -9.70 17.56
N GLY A 29 19.12 -9.03 16.61
CA GLY A 29 18.55 -8.72 15.30
C GLY A 29 18.14 -9.95 14.51
N ARG A 30 18.93 -11.03 14.55
CA ARG A 30 18.57 -12.32 13.93
C ARG A 30 17.29 -12.92 14.52
N ARG A 31 17.15 -12.89 15.85
CA ARG A 31 15.94 -13.37 16.53
C ARG A 31 14.73 -12.49 16.19
N ALA A 32 14.89 -11.17 16.21
CA ALA A 32 13.83 -10.25 15.84
C ALA A 32 13.37 -10.43 14.38
N LEU A 33 14.30 -10.66 13.45
CA LEU A 33 13.99 -10.98 12.06
C LEU A 33 13.19 -12.29 11.95
N LYS A 34 13.58 -13.32 12.69
CA LYS A 34 12.88 -14.60 12.72
C LYS A 34 11.44 -14.44 13.25
N ASP A 35 11.26 -13.67 14.31
CA ASP A 35 9.93 -13.39 14.88
C ASP A 35 9.05 -12.62 13.89
N LEU A 36 9.59 -11.58 13.26
CA LEU A 36 8.90 -10.81 12.22
C LEU A 36 8.56 -11.70 11.01
N TYR A 37 9.47 -12.60 10.62
CA TYR A 37 9.26 -13.55 9.55
C TYR A 37 8.06 -14.46 9.82
N PHE A 38 7.96 -15.07 11.00
CA PHE A 38 6.81 -15.91 11.34
C PHE A 38 5.49 -15.13 11.33
N GLN A 39 5.51 -13.86 11.72
CA GLN A 39 4.32 -13.01 11.71
C GLN A 39 3.85 -12.65 10.29
N TYR A 40 4.78 -12.35 9.36
CA TYR A 40 4.43 -11.74 8.09
C TYR A 40 4.59 -12.63 6.85
N ALA A 41 5.41 -13.69 6.90
CA ALA A 41 5.71 -14.49 5.71
C ALA A 41 4.47 -15.11 5.05
N HIS A 42 3.54 -15.65 5.86
CA HIS A 42 2.30 -16.20 5.33
C HIS A 42 1.39 -15.14 4.69
N ARG A 43 1.39 -13.91 5.22
CA ARG A 43 0.60 -12.78 4.72
C ARG A 43 1.15 -12.28 3.39
N PHE A 44 2.47 -12.09 3.30
CA PHE A 44 3.15 -11.71 2.06
C PHE A 44 2.99 -12.76 0.98
N ARG A 45 3.23 -14.04 1.30
CA ARG A 45 3.02 -15.12 0.33
C ARG A 45 1.58 -15.16 -0.17
N GLY A 46 0.59 -15.07 0.72
CA GLY A 46 -0.82 -15.00 0.34
C GLY A 46 -1.16 -13.78 -0.52
N TYR A 47 -0.55 -12.63 -0.24
CA TYR A 47 -0.68 -11.40 -1.02
C TYR A 47 -0.16 -11.53 -2.44
N PHE A 48 0.99 -12.19 -2.64
CA PHE A 48 1.57 -12.45 -3.96
C PHE A 48 0.74 -13.49 -4.74
N LEU A 49 0.33 -14.59 -4.10
CA LEU A 49 -0.53 -15.61 -4.73
C LEU A 49 -1.86 -15.04 -5.22
N ARG A 50 -2.52 -14.19 -4.43
CA ARG A 50 -3.76 -13.49 -4.84
C ARG A 50 -3.58 -12.56 -6.04
N ARG A 51 -2.34 -12.21 -6.37
CA ARG A 51 -1.97 -11.35 -7.50
C ARG A 51 -1.43 -12.16 -8.69
N GLY A 52 -1.67 -13.48 -8.70
CA GLY A 52 -1.46 -14.34 -9.87
C GLY A 52 -0.08 -14.99 -9.95
N LEU A 53 0.76 -14.83 -8.93
CA LEU A 53 2.07 -15.50 -8.88
C LEU A 53 1.89 -16.99 -8.56
N ASN A 54 2.78 -17.82 -9.11
CA ASN A 54 2.87 -19.23 -8.72
C ASN A 54 3.52 -19.36 -7.32
N GLN A 55 3.53 -20.59 -6.78
CA GLN A 55 4.05 -20.83 -5.44
C GLN A 55 5.54 -20.49 -5.30
N ALA A 56 6.36 -20.83 -6.29
CA ALA A 56 7.80 -20.58 -6.24
C ALA A 56 8.10 -19.07 -6.24
N ASP A 57 7.50 -18.33 -7.17
CA ASP A 57 7.68 -16.88 -7.24
C ASP A 57 7.16 -16.18 -5.98
N ALA A 58 6.03 -16.62 -5.43
CA ALA A 58 5.50 -16.05 -4.20
C ALA A 58 6.41 -16.31 -2.98
N GLU A 59 7.09 -17.45 -2.91
CA GLU A 59 8.08 -17.75 -1.87
C GLU A 59 9.35 -16.91 -2.05
N ASP A 60 9.82 -16.77 -3.28
CA ASP A 60 10.99 -15.95 -3.61
C ASP A 60 10.76 -14.47 -3.30
N LEU A 61 9.62 -13.91 -3.73
CA LEU A 61 9.26 -12.52 -3.43
C LEU A 61 9.05 -12.29 -1.93
N THR A 62 8.60 -13.30 -1.18
CA THR A 62 8.52 -13.22 0.28
C THR A 62 9.92 -13.06 0.87
N GLN A 63 10.87 -13.89 0.44
CA GLN A 63 12.27 -13.78 0.89
C GLN A 63 12.88 -12.43 0.50
N GLU A 64 12.68 -11.98 -0.75
CA GLU A 64 13.16 -10.68 -1.23
C GLU A 64 12.59 -9.52 -0.41
N SER A 65 11.31 -9.62 0.00
CA SER A 65 10.67 -8.63 0.89
C SER A 65 11.39 -8.54 2.23
N PHE A 66 11.74 -9.65 2.87
CA PHE A 66 12.49 -9.64 4.14
C PHE A 66 13.92 -9.15 3.97
N ILE A 67 14.59 -9.47 2.86
CA ILE A 67 15.91 -8.91 2.54
C ILE A 67 15.82 -7.38 2.43
N LYS A 68 14.78 -6.86 1.75
CA LYS A 68 14.54 -5.43 1.61
C LYS A 68 14.20 -4.79 2.96
N ILE A 69 13.39 -5.44 3.80
CA ILE A 69 13.09 -5.00 5.17
C ILE A 69 14.39 -4.82 5.97
N VAL A 70 15.26 -5.83 6.02
CA VAL A 70 16.52 -5.76 6.77
C VAL A 70 17.41 -4.62 6.26
N ARG A 71 17.51 -4.45 4.94
CA ARG A 71 18.30 -3.36 4.34
C ARG A 71 17.74 -1.97 4.65
N SER A 72 16.42 -1.85 4.76
CA SER A 72 15.76 -0.57 5.02
C SER A 72 15.47 -0.30 6.50
N ALA A 73 15.64 -1.30 7.37
CA ALA A 73 15.42 -1.20 8.81
C ALA A 73 16.35 -0.19 9.49
N ALA A 74 17.50 0.14 8.89
CA ALA A 74 18.39 1.19 9.38
C ALA A 74 17.68 2.56 9.58
N ASN A 75 16.60 2.80 8.84
CA ASN A 75 15.76 4.00 8.94
C ASN A 75 14.49 3.79 9.79
N ALA A 76 14.45 2.75 10.65
CA ALA A 76 13.28 2.38 11.45
C ALA A 76 12.71 3.54 12.28
N ASN A 77 13.57 4.43 12.78
CA ASN A 77 13.16 5.58 13.60
C ASN A 77 12.23 6.57 12.87
N SER A 78 12.15 6.51 11.53
CA SER A 78 11.24 7.33 10.71
C SER A 78 9.88 6.66 10.45
N ILE A 79 9.71 5.41 10.89
CA ILE A 79 8.52 4.61 10.62
C ILE A 79 7.46 4.90 11.69
N THR A 80 6.40 5.61 11.30
CA THR A 80 5.27 5.92 12.18
C THR A 80 4.15 4.88 12.11
N ALA A 81 4.10 4.09 11.03
CA ALA A 81 3.11 3.03 10.80
C ALA A 81 3.82 1.76 10.32
N PRO A 82 4.39 0.95 11.24
CA PRO A 82 5.27 -0.17 10.90
C PRO A 82 4.58 -1.23 10.04
N ARG A 83 3.35 -1.61 10.38
CA ARG A 83 2.55 -2.51 9.57
C ARG A 83 2.36 -2.06 8.13
N ALA A 84 1.93 -0.81 7.95
CA ALA A 84 1.73 -0.21 6.64
C ALA A 84 3.04 -0.16 5.83
N TRP A 85 4.15 0.13 6.51
CA TRP A 85 5.47 0.13 5.91
C TRP A 85 5.91 -1.28 5.46
N LEU A 86 5.67 -2.32 6.27
CA LEU A 86 5.93 -3.71 5.89
C LEU A 86 5.19 -4.11 4.60
N TRP A 87 3.91 -3.73 4.50
CA TRP A 87 3.10 -3.94 3.31
C TRP A 87 3.58 -3.14 2.09
N SER A 88 4.09 -1.92 2.29
CA SER A 88 4.65 -1.12 1.20
C SER A 88 5.93 -1.73 0.62
N VAL A 89 6.76 -2.34 1.47
CA VAL A 89 7.94 -3.10 1.03
C VAL A 89 7.53 -4.29 0.17
N ALA A 90 6.58 -5.11 0.63
CA ALA A 90 6.08 -6.25 -0.15
C ALA A 90 5.49 -5.82 -1.50
N LYS A 91 4.70 -4.75 -1.52
CA LYS A 91 4.18 -4.18 -2.78
C LYS A 91 5.31 -3.75 -3.71
N SER A 92 6.33 -3.05 -3.19
CA SER A 92 7.45 -2.60 -4.02
C SER A 92 8.18 -3.77 -4.66
N VAL A 93 8.40 -4.87 -3.92
CA VAL A 93 9.02 -6.09 -4.46
C VAL A 93 8.18 -6.70 -5.58
N LEU A 94 6.86 -6.76 -5.41
CA LEU A 94 5.97 -7.22 -6.48
C LEU A 94 6.07 -6.35 -7.75
N LEU A 95 6.03 -5.02 -7.59
CA LEU A 95 6.14 -4.11 -8.73
C LEU A 95 7.50 -4.26 -9.44
N ASP A 96 8.58 -4.46 -8.69
CA ASP A 96 9.91 -4.69 -9.24
C ASP A 96 9.97 -6.02 -10.01
N HIS A 97 9.32 -7.07 -9.52
CA HIS A 97 9.21 -8.37 -10.20
C HIS A 97 8.37 -8.29 -11.49
N LEU A 98 7.22 -7.62 -11.45
CA LEU A 98 6.34 -7.45 -12.62
C LEU A 98 6.99 -6.62 -13.72
N LYS A 99 7.85 -5.65 -13.38
CA LYS A 99 8.63 -4.88 -14.37
C LYS A 99 9.71 -5.70 -15.07
N LYS A 100 10.31 -6.66 -14.37
CA LYS A 100 11.43 -7.48 -14.86
C LYS A 100 10.99 -8.68 -15.69
N THR A 101 9.75 -9.12 -15.51
CA THR A 101 9.18 -10.23 -16.26
C THR A 101 8.61 -9.67 -17.56
N PRO A 102 9.26 -9.85 -18.74
CA PRO A 102 8.59 -9.56 -19.99
C PRO A 102 7.36 -10.47 -20.05
N SER A 103 6.17 -9.89 -19.98
CA SER A 103 4.91 -10.62 -19.98
C SER A 103 4.89 -11.61 -21.15
N SER A 104 5.07 -12.91 -20.89
CA SER A 104 4.80 -13.95 -21.89
C SER A 104 3.31 -14.21 -22.07
N ASN A 105 2.44 -13.38 -21.46
CA ASN A 105 0.99 -13.50 -21.54
C ASN A 105 0.25 -12.14 -21.46
N GLN A 106 0.89 -11.05 -21.90
CA GLN A 106 0.16 -9.85 -22.28
C GLN A 106 0.27 -9.69 -23.79
N GLU A 107 -0.72 -10.21 -24.48
CA GLU A 107 -1.38 -9.46 -25.55
C GLU A 107 -1.97 -8.18 -24.93
N TRP A 108 -1.08 -7.28 -24.50
CA TRP A 108 -1.38 -5.87 -24.38
C TRP A 108 -0.59 -5.27 -25.52
N ASP A 109 -1.30 -4.91 -26.59
CA ASP A 109 -0.79 -4.45 -27.87
C ASP A 109 0.66 -3.94 -27.84
N ALA A 110 1.55 -4.78 -28.35
CA ALA A 110 2.71 -4.29 -29.08
C ALA A 110 2.19 -3.78 -30.44
N GLN A 111 1.59 -2.58 -30.46
CA GLN A 111 1.39 -1.82 -31.69
C GLN A 111 1.71 -0.35 -31.45
N GLY A 112 2.87 0.06 -31.97
CA GLY A 112 3.18 1.43 -32.30
C GLY A 112 3.80 2.25 -31.16
N ASP A 113 4.96 2.83 -31.45
CA ASP A 113 5.26 4.19 -31.02
C ASP A 113 4.15 5.13 -31.53
N GLU A 114 2.95 5.08 -30.95
CA GLU A 114 2.07 6.22 -30.97
C GLU A 114 2.68 7.25 -30.00
N PRO A 115 2.83 8.53 -30.42
CA PRO A 115 3.22 9.56 -29.47
C PRO A 115 2.21 9.50 -28.33
N PHE A 116 2.68 9.50 -27.08
CA PHE A 116 1.85 9.76 -25.91
C PHE A 116 0.83 10.81 -26.32
N SER A 117 -0.43 10.41 -26.49
CA SER A 117 -1.52 11.33 -26.79
C SER A 117 -1.40 12.43 -25.74
N GLU A 118 -0.96 13.63 -26.14
CA GLU A 118 -0.96 14.77 -25.24
C GLU A 118 -2.37 14.85 -24.69
N PHE A 119 -2.53 14.63 -23.38
CA PHE A 119 -3.83 14.72 -22.73
C PHE A 119 -4.49 16.00 -23.21
N SER A 120 -5.76 15.93 -23.62
CA SER A 120 -6.46 17.12 -24.06
C SER A 120 -6.39 18.19 -22.96
N HIS A 121 -6.50 19.47 -23.33
CA HIS A 121 -6.50 20.55 -22.34
C HIS A 121 -7.50 20.28 -21.20
N ASP A 122 -8.67 19.73 -21.53
CA ASP A 122 -9.72 19.36 -20.58
C ASP A 122 -9.30 18.19 -19.68
N GLN A 123 -8.61 17.18 -20.21
CA GLN A 123 -8.09 16.07 -19.42
C GLN A 123 -6.99 16.52 -18.45
N GLN A 124 -6.12 17.45 -18.88
CA GLN A 124 -5.10 18.03 -18.01
C GLN A 124 -5.73 18.91 -16.92
N ALA A 125 -6.73 19.74 -17.27
CA ALA A 125 -7.47 20.56 -16.33
C ALA A 125 -8.19 19.69 -15.29
N MET A 126 -8.83 18.61 -15.72
CA MET A 126 -9.45 17.61 -14.86
C MET A 126 -8.42 16.98 -13.90
N ALA A 127 -7.29 16.48 -14.43
CA ALA A 127 -6.27 15.82 -13.62
C ALA A 127 -5.72 16.77 -12.54
N ARG A 128 -5.46 18.03 -12.90
CA ARG A 128 -5.03 19.07 -11.94
C ARG A 128 -6.10 19.36 -10.89
N CYS A 129 -7.37 19.45 -11.29
CA CYS A 129 -8.47 19.62 -10.35
C CYS A 129 -8.54 18.45 -9.36
N VAL A 130 -8.57 17.22 -9.86
CA VAL A 130 -8.64 16.01 -9.02
C VAL A 130 -7.48 15.96 -8.04
N GLU A 131 -6.26 16.24 -8.50
CA GLU A 131 -5.08 16.30 -7.63
C GLU A 131 -5.24 17.38 -6.55
N GLN A 132 -5.64 18.60 -6.91
CA GLN A 132 -5.86 19.69 -5.96
C GLN A 132 -6.91 19.33 -4.90
N GLN A 133 -8.06 18.77 -5.31
CA GLN A 133 -9.13 18.37 -4.41
C GLN A 133 -8.69 17.21 -3.51
N PHE A 134 -7.90 16.29 -4.03
CA PHE A 134 -7.33 15.21 -3.23
C PHE A 134 -6.29 15.70 -2.22
N GLN A 135 -5.47 16.71 -2.57
CA GLN A 135 -4.54 17.34 -1.62
C GLN A 135 -5.28 18.10 -0.50
N GLN A 136 -6.41 18.74 -0.83
CA GLN A 136 -7.28 19.33 0.19
C GLN A 136 -7.84 18.26 1.13
N PHE A 137 -8.33 17.14 0.56
CA PHE A 137 -8.78 16.00 1.36
C PHE A 137 -7.67 15.46 2.26
N ALA A 138 -6.47 15.23 1.71
CA ALA A 138 -5.30 14.73 2.43
C ALA A 138 -4.87 15.66 3.57
N SER A 139 -5.02 16.97 3.40
CA SER A 139 -4.73 17.94 4.47
C SER A 139 -5.71 17.81 5.64
N SER A 140 -6.99 17.55 5.35
CA SER A 140 -8.04 17.38 6.38
C SER A 140 -8.13 15.96 6.97
N SER A 141 -7.67 14.95 6.24
CA SER A 141 -7.69 13.54 6.65
C SER A 141 -6.46 12.80 6.09
N PRO A 142 -5.27 12.99 6.68
CA PRO A 142 -4.03 12.38 6.18
C PRO A 142 -4.09 10.85 6.12
N GLU A 143 -4.55 10.22 7.20
CA GLU A 143 -4.74 8.76 7.29
C GLU A 143 -5.80 8.28 6.27
N GLY A 144 -6.92 9.00 6.16
CA GLY A 144 -7.99 8.69 5.22
C GLY A 144 -7.54 8.76 3.76
N ALA A 145 -6.75 9.77 3.40
CA ALA A 145 -6.17 9.89 2.06
C ALA A 145 -5.19 8.76 1.77
N GLN A 146 -4.38 8.33 2.74
CA GLN A 146 -3.48 7.19 2.56
C GLN A 146 -4.27 5.90 2.31
N ILE A 147 -5.35 5.66 3.04
CA ILE A 147 -6.21 4.49 2.84
C ILE A 147 -6.88 4.50 1.47
N ILE A 148 -7.37 5.66 1.02
CA ILE A 148 -7.92 5.79 -0.33
C ILE A 148 -6.86 5.51 -1.39
N ARG A 149 -5.62 5.99 -1.23
CA ARG A 149 -4.50 5.65 -2.12
C ARG A 149 -4.23 4.15 -2.14
N TRP A 150 -4.20 3.48 -0.97
CA TRP A 150 -4.01 2.03 -0.91
C TRP A 150 -5.06 1.26 -1.70
N VAL A 151 -6.34 1.66 -1.61
CA VAL A 151 -7.40 0.96 -2.33
C VAL A 151 -7.39 1.30 -3.82
N VAL A 152 -7.26 2.58 -4.17
CA VAL A 152 -7.50 3.07 -5.55
C VAL A 152 -6.25 2.96 -6.40
N LEU A 153 -5.09 3.39 -5.88
CA LEU A 153 -3.83 3.41 -6.64
C LEU A 153 -3.06 2.10 -6.46
N ASP A 154 -3.07 1.55 -5.25
CA ASP A 154 -2.23 0.40 -4.92
C ASP A 154 -2.95 -0.95 -5.05
N GLY A 155 -4.27 -0.93 -5.29
CA GLY A 155 -5.09 -2.11 -5.51
C GLY A 155 -5.18 -3.04 -4.29
N PHE A 156 -5.02 -2.51 -3.08
CA PHE A 156 -5.23 -3.30 -1.86
C PHE A 156 -6.72 -3.53 -1.62
N SER A 157 -7.05 -4.78 -1.30
CA SER A 157 -8.40 -5.16 -0.90
C SER A 157 -8.79 -4.55 0.46
N SER A 158 -10.08 -4.44 0.75
CA SER A 158 -10.54 -3.97 2.07
C SER A 158 -10.06 -4.86 3.22
N THR A 159 -9.83 -6.15 2.97
CA THR A 159 -9.23 -7.08 3.93
C THR A 159 -7.75 -6.76 4.19
N GLU A 160 -6.98 -6.48 3.14
CA GLU A 160 -5.55 -6.12 3.29
C GLU A 160 -5.38 -4.75 3.96
N VAL A 161 -6.23 -3.79 3.60
CA VAL A 161 -6.26 -2.48 4.27
C VAL A 161 -6.67 -2.64 5.73
N ALA A 162 -7.63 -3.51 6.04
CA ALA A 162 -8.05 -3.79 7.41
C ALA A 162 -6.89 -4.32 8.25
N GLU A 163 -6.06 -5.21 7.68
CA GLU A 163 -4.82 -5.65 8.31
C GLU A 163 -3.85 -4.48 8.51
N MET A 164 -3.61 -3.64 7.49
CA MET A 164 -2.68 -2.50 7.56
C MET A 164 -3.02 -1.47 8.63
N ILE A 165 -4.31 -1.16 8.79
CA ILE A 165 -4.79 -0.16 9.75
C ILE A 165 -5.27 -0.76 11.07
N ASP A 166 -5.09 -2.07 11.22
CA ASP A 166 -5.51 -2.86 12.37
C ASP A 166 -6.96 -2.64 12.79
N ARG A 167 -7.87 -2.87 11.84
CA ARG A 167 -9.30 -2.80 12.07
C ARG A 167 -9.97 -4.08 11.60
N THR A 168 -11.16 -4.35 12.12
CA THR A 168 -11.97 -5.43 11.56
C THR A 168 -12.34 -5.11 10.11
N HIS A 169 -12.56 -6.14 9.30
CA HIS A 169 -13.00 -5.96 7.92
C HIS A 169 -14.30 -5.14 7.83
N GLY A 170 -15.26 -5.36 8.74
CA GLY A 170 -16.50 -4.60 8.83
C GLY A 170 -16.27 -3.12 9.14
N ALA A 171 -15.47 -2.81 10.16
CA ALA A 171 -15.13 -1.44 10.53
C ALA A 171 -14.35 -0.72 9.40
N THR A 172 -13.48 -1.44 8.70
CA THR A 172 -12.72 -0.90 7.56
C THR A 172 -13.63 -0.58 6.37
N ARG A 173 -14.61 -1.45 6.06
CA ARG A 173 -15.59 -1.17 5.00
C ARG A 173 -16.44 0.06 5.31
N GLU A 174 -16.90 0.17 6.56
CA GLU A 174 -17.66 1.34 7.01
C GLU A 174 -16.78 2.61 6.95
N TYR A 175 -15.53 2.52 7.41
CA TYR A 175 -14.61 3.66 7.33
C TYR A 175 -14.32 4.08 5.89
N LEU A 176 -14.06 3.15 4.97
CA LEU A 176 -13.93 3.42 3.54
C LEU A 176 -15.18 4.07 2.95
N SER A 177 -16.37 3.65 3.37
CA SER A 177 -17.64 4.28 2.97
C SER A 177 -17.68 5.74 3.41
N GLN A 178 -17.30 6.03 4.66
CA GLN A 178 -17.24 7.39 5.20
C GLN A 178 -16.19 8.26 4.49
N LEU A 179 -15.00 7.72 4.20
CA LEU A 179 -13.96 8.42 3.45
C LEU A 179 -14.45 8.79 2.04
N ARG A 180 -15.11 7.86 1.33
CA ARG A 180 -15.71 8.15 0.01
C ARG A 180 -16.80 9.20 0.09
N LYS A 181 -17.64 9.21 1.13
CA LYS A 181 -18.66 10.25 1.34
C LYS A 181 -18.05 11.63 1.54
N LYS A 182 -16.91 11.72 2.24
CA LYS A 182 -16.18 12.98 2.44
C LYS A 182 -15.46 13.45 1.18
N LEU A 183 -14.87 12.52 0.42
CA LEU A 183 -14.11 12.85 -0.79
C LEU A 183 -15.02 13.20 -1.98
N ARG A 184 -16.20 12.56 -2.09
CA ARG A 184 -17.13 12.78 -3.20
C ARG A 184 -17.41 14.27 -3.48
N PRO A 185 -17.92 15.09 -2.54
CA PRO A 185 -18.26 16.48 -2.84
C PRO A 185 -17.07 17.33 -3.31
N LEU A 186 -15.85 17.00 -2.88
CA LEU A 186 -14.63 17.67 -3.35
C LEU A 186 -14.37 17.36 -4.83
N LEU A 187 -14.57 16.11 -5.24
CA LEU A 187 -14.38 15.68 -6.63
C LEU A 187 -15.54 16.06 -7.56
N GLU A 188 -16.72 16.38 -7.04
CA GLU A 188 -17.86 16.82 -7.86
C GLU A 188 -17.56 18.12 -8.61
N VAL A 189 -16.78 19.03 -8.00
CA VAL A 189 -16.33 20.27 -8.65
C VAL A 189 -15.49 19.99 -9.90
N CYS A 190 -14.75 18.89 -9.91
CA CYS A 190 -13.95 18.51 -11.06
C CYS A 190 -14.81 17.90 -12.17
N ARG A 191 -15.87 17.14 -11.82
CA ARG A 191 -16.79 16.54 -12.80
C ARG A 191 -17.44 17.58 -13.71
N ASP A 192 -17.73 18.77 -13.18
CA ASP A 192 -18.35 19.85 -13.94
C ASP A 192 -17.47 20.36 -15.09
N LEU A 193 -16.14 20.15 -15.01
CA LEU A 193 -15.19 20.45 -16.09
C LEU A 193 -15.36 19.55 -17.33
N LEU A 194 -16.07 18.41 -17.21
CA LEU A 194 -16.44 17.56 -18.36
C LEU A 194 -17.74 18.00 -19.03
N HIS A 195 -18.53 18.83 -18.35
CA HIS A 195 -19.88 19.20 -18.77
C HIS A 195 -20.03 20.66 -19.18
N THR A 196 -18.96 21.47 -19.07
CA THR A 196 -18.89 22.81 -19.66
C THR A 196 -18.81 22.73 -21.20
N ARG A 197 -19.97 22.56 -21.83
CA ARG A 197 -20.29 22.96 -23.21
C ARG A 197 -21.66 23.62 -23.23
#